data_AF-A0A5P6VRG8-F1
#
_entry.id   AF-A0A5P6VRG8-F1
#
_cell.length_a   1.000
_cell.length_b   1.000
_cell.length_c   1.000
_cell.angle_alpha   90.00
_cell.angle_beta   90.00
_cell.angle_gamma   90.00
#
_symmetry.space_group_name_H-M   'P 1'
#
loop_
_entity.id
_entity.type
_entity.pdbx_description
1 polymer ?
#
loop_
_entity_poly.entity_id
_entity_poly.type
_entity_poly.pdbx_seq_one_letter_code
_entity_poly.pdbx_strand_id
1 'polypeptide(L)'
;MSYRVQFTISDEQKIKLEEDMRKDGYPNISELCKARACGDRSYASLYKQLIERIEKLEPGTTFIIRDLIDAPPALIGRWLYQNVDSGEVKNVIHDGKDSVGTERYKKL
;
A
#
# COMPACT_ATOMS: atom_id res chain seq x y z
N MET A 1 -24.48 7.19 -3.35
CA MET A 1 -24.41 6.34 -4.55
C MET A 1 -22.96 6.13 -4.90
N SER A 2 -22.57 4.91 -5.29
CA SER A 2 -21.23 4.61 -5.80
C SER A 2 -21.30 4.39 -7.32
N TYR A 3 -20.30 4.88 -8.04
CA TYR A 3 -20.17 4.72 -9.49
C TYR A 3 -18.88 3.96 -9.78
N ARG A 4 -18.92 3.00 -10.71
CA ARG A 4 -17.78 2.20 -11.13
C ARG A 4 -17.29 2.71 -12.49
N VAL A 5 -15.98 2.94 -12.59
CA VAL A 5 -15.29 3.27 -13.84
C VAL A 5 -14.39 2.09 -14.20
N GLN A 6 -14.50 1.58 -15.43
CA GLN A 6 -13.69 0.48 -15.95
C GLN A 6 -13.22 0.84 -17.37
N PHE A 7 -11.96 0.56 -17.65
CA PHE A 7 -11.36 0.72 -18.98
C PHE A 7 -10.37 -0.40 -19.22
N THR A 8 -10.20 -0.78 -20.49
CA THR A 8 -9.24 -1.81 -20.92
C THR A 8 -7.95 -1.12 -21.34
N ILE A 9 -6.82 -1.68 -20.93
CA ILE A 9 -5.49 -1.20 -21.29
C ILE A 9 -4.69 -2.29 -21.98
N SER A 10 -3.77 -1.89 -22.86
CA SER A 10 -2.76 -2.80 -23.41
C SER A 10 -1.65 -3.09 -22.40
N ASP A 11 -0.83 -4.11 -22.67
CA ASP A 11 0.33 -4.44 -21.83
C ASP A 11 1.33 -3.28 -21.75
N GLU A 12 1.56 -2.58 -22.86
CA GLU A 12 2.42 -1.39 -22.91
C GLU A 12 1.89 -0.25 -22.03
N GLN A 13 0.58 -0.05 -22.00
CA GLN A 13 -0.05 0.94 -21.13
C GLN A 13 0.03 0.53 -19.66
N LYS A 14 -0.10 -0.77 -19.37
CA LYS A 14 0.07 -1.31 -18.02
C LYS A 14 1.48 -1.05 -17.51
N ILE A 15 2.52 -1.32 -18.32
CA ILE A 15 3.91 -1.07 -17.93
C ILE A 15 4.12 0.41 -17.56
N LYS A 16 3.64 1.34 -18.41
CA LYS A 16 3.73 2.78 -18.11
C LYS A 16 3.00 3.17 -16.82
N LEU A 17 1.83 2.58 -16.57
CA LEU A 17 1.08 2.83 -15.33
C LEU A 17 1.80 2.28 -14.10
N GLU A 18 2.49 1.15 -14.20
CA GLU A 18 3.31 0.62 -13.11
C GLU A 18 4.54 1.50 -12.85
N GLU A 19 5.19 2.01 -13.88
CA GLU A 19 6.30 2.97 -13.75
C GLU A 19 5.85 4.27 -13.07
N ASP A 20 4.73 4.85 -13.54
CA ASP A 20 4.13 6.05 -12.96
C ASP A 20 3.71 5.83 -11.50
N MET A 21 3.12 4.66 -11.21
CA MET A 21 2.71 4.27 -9.86
C MET A 21 3.90 4.25 -8.90
N ARG A 22 5.01 3.63 -9.31
CA ARG A 22 6.24 3.59 -8.52
C ARG A 22 6.85 4.98 -8.34
N LYS A 23 6.91 5.75 -9.42
CA LYS A 23 7.47 7.12 -9.42
C LYS A 23 6.70 8.04 -8.47
N ASP A 24 5.39 7.97 -8.51
CA ASP A 24 4.54 8.82 -7.67
C ASP A 24 4.26 8.21 -6.30
N GLY A 25 4.72 6.99 -6.01
CA GLY A 25 4.59 6.31 -4.71
C GLY A 25 3.15 5.91 -4.36
N TYR A 26 2.37 5.45 -5.36
CA TYR A 26 1.02 4.93 -5.13
C TYR A 26 1.05 3.42 -4.80
N PRO A 27 0.11 2.94 -3.98
CA PRO A 27 0.06 1.53 -3.58
C PRO A 27 -0.30 0.57 -4.72
N ASN A 28 -1.04 1.04 -5.73
CA ASN A 28 -1.48 0.27 -6.89
C ASN A 28 -1.91 1.20 -8.04
N ILE A 29 -2.08 0.64 -9.24
CA ILE A 29 -2.52 1.35 -10.44
C ILE A 29 -3.91 1.98 -10.25
N SER A 30 -4.83 1.33 -9.53
CA SER A 30 -6.20 1.85 -9.38
C SER A 30 -6.22 3.16 -8.59
N GLU A 31 -5.43 3.28 -7.53
CA GLU A 31 -5.30 4.52 -6.77
C GLU A 31 -4.61 5.61 -7.58
N LEU A 32 -3.60 5.28 -8.39
CA LEU A 32 -3.01 6.23 -9.34
C LEU A 32 -4.08 6.75 -10.31
N CYS A 33 -4.85 5.86 -10.94
CA CYS A 33 -5.89 6.22 -11.89
C CYS A 33 -6.99 7.05 -11.23
N LYS A 34 -7.40 6.69 -10.01
CA LYS A 34 -8.39 7.43 -9.24
C LYS A 34 -7.87 8.82 -8.86
N ALA A 35 -6.63 8.94 -8.42
CA ALA A 35 -6.01 10.23 -8.11
C ALA A 35 -5.89 11.12 -9.35
N ARG A 36 -5.58 10.55 -10.52
CA ARG A 36 -5.54 11.29 -11.79
C ARG A 36 -6.92 11.71 -12.28
N ALA A 37 -7.91 10.84 -12.17
CA ALA A 37 -9.26 11.08 -12.69
C ALA A 37 -10.12 11.97 -11.77
N CYS A 38 -10.00 11.79 -10.45
CA CYS A 38 -10.86 12.45 -9.46
C CYS A 38 -10.12 13.50 -8.62
N GLY A 39 -8.79 13.58 -8.69
CA GLY A 39 -7.99 14.47 -7.85
C GLY A 39 -7.88 14.06 -6.38
N ASP A 40 -8.57 12.99 -5.96
CA ASP A 40 -8.56 12.50 -4.58
C ASP A 40 -7.29 11.70 -4.30
N ARG A 41 -6.45 12.21 -3.39
CA ARG A 41 -5.17 11.63 -2.98
C ARG A 41 -5.19 11.12 -1.53
N SER A 42 -6.35 11.12 -0.87
CA SER A 42 -6.46 10.81 0.57
C SER A 42 -5.85 9.46 0.94
N TYR A 43 -6.22 8.38 0.25
CA TYR A 43 -5.70 7.03 0.50
C TYR A 43 -4.22 6.87 0.10
N ALA A 44 -3.80 7.53 -0.98
CA ALA A 44 -2.41 7.53 -1.41
C ALA A 44 -1.49 8.22 -0.40
N SER A 45 -1.90 9.38 0.12
CA SER A 45 -1.19 10.10 1.18
C SER A 45 -1.12 9.26 2.46
N LEU A 46 -2.20 8.59 2.84
CA LEU A 46 -2.22 7.72 4.02
C LEU A 46 -1.30 6.50 3.85
N TYR A 47 -1.26 5.91 2.65
CA TYR A 47 -0.32 4.83 2.35
C TYR A 47 1.14 5.30 2.38
N LYS A 48 1.44 6.49 1.83
CA LYS A 48 2.79 7.07 1.93
C LYS A 48 3.23 7.29 3.38
N GLN A 49 2.35 7.85 4.20
CA GLN A 49 2.63 8.02 5.64
C GLN A 49 2.89 6.69 6.34
N LEU A 50 2.14 5.64 5.98
CA LEU A 50 2.38 4.30 6.50
C LEU A 50 3.79 3.82 6.13
N ILE A 51 4.16 3.89 4.85
CA ILE A 51 5.50 3.46 4.39
C ILE A 51 6.61 4.27 5.06
N GLU A 52 6.48 5.60 5.14
CA GLU A 52 7.45 6.46 5.85
C GLU A 52 7.60 6.09 7.33
N ARG A 53 6.50 5.73 8.01
CA ARG A 53 6.56 5.27 9.41
C ARG A 53 7.26 3.91 9.51
N ILE A 54 7.00 2.99 8.58
CA ILE A 54 7.69 1.69 8.51
C ILE A 54 9.19 1.87 8.26
N GLU A 55 9.59 2.81 7.40
CA GLU A 55 11.00 3.11 7.12
C GLU A 55 11.74 3.66 8.34
N LYS A 56 11.04 4.37 9.23
CA LYS A 56 11.60 4.91 10.49
C LYS A 56 11.68 3.90 11.62
N LEU A 57 11.09 2.71 11.47
CA LEU A 57 11.19 1.65 12.49
C LEU A 57 12.61 1.09 12.53
N GLU A 58 13.06 0.76 13.74
CA GLU A 58 14.35 0.10 13.91
C GLU A 58 14.32 -1.32 13.31
N PRO A 59 15.40 -1.74 12.61
CA PRO A 59 15.56 -3.13 12.16
C PRO A 59 15.35 -4.13 13.29
N GLY A 60 14.64 -5.21 13.02
CA GLY A 60 14.25 -6.22 14.00
C GLY A 60 12.93 -5.94 14.73
N THR A 61 12.34 -4.74 14.58
CA THR A 61 11.07 -4.39 15.21
C THR A 61 9.90 -5.09 14.54
N THR A 62 9.03 -5.71 15.35
CA THR A 62 7.76 -6.27 14.92
C THR A 62 6.64 -5.25 15.15
N PHE A 63 5.75 -5.09 14.18
CA PHE A 63 4.66 -4.10 14.22
C PHE A 63 3.38 -4.63 13.58
N ILE A 64 2.25 -4.03 13.95
CA ILE A 64 0.99 -4.15 13.21
C ILE A 64 0.61 -2.80 12.61
N ILE A 65 -0.23 -2.80 11.57
CA ILE A 65 -0.62 -1.57 10.86
C ILE A 65 -1.29 -0.55 11.80
N ARG A 66 -2.05 -1.03 12.79
CA ARG A 66 -2.75 -0.18 13.77
C ARG A 66 -1.79 0.59 14.69
N ASP A 67 -0.57 0.10 14.90
CA ASP A 67 0.44 0.81 15.69
C ASP A 67 1.00 2.01 14.91
N LEU A 68 0.91 1.94 13.57
CA LEU A 68 1.49 2.94 12.68
C LEU A 68 0.47 3.95 12.20
N ILE A 69 -0.81 3.62 12.12
CA ILE A 69 -1.87 4.54 11.71
C ILE A 69 -3.14 4.26 12.49
N ASP A 70 -3.78 5.32 12.99
CA ASP A 70 -5.04 5.21 13.71
C ASP A 70 -6.17 4.81 12.75
N ALA A 71 -6.91 3.76 13.12
CA ALA A 71 -8.06 3.25 12.36
C ALA A 71 -7.79 3.03 10.86
N PRO A 72 -6.87 2.11 10.48
CA PRO A 72 -6.53 1.87 9.09
C PRO A 72 -7.74 1.38 8.29
N PRO A 73 -8.03 1.95 7.11
CA PRO A 73 -8.97 1.36 6.17
C PRO A 73 -8.51 -0.04 5.76
N ALA A 74 -9.45 -0.98 5.62
CA ALA A 74 -9.13 -2.37 5.26
C ALA A 74 -8.33 -2.50 3.95
N LEU A 75 -8.51 -1.57 3.01
CA LEU A 75 -7.78 -1.52 1.74
C LEU A 75 -6.27 -1.33 1.94
N ILE A 76 -5.86 -0.52 2.92
CA ILE A 76 -4.45 -0.24 3.20
C ILE A 76 -3.73 -1.50 3.65
N GLY A 77 -4.36 -2.30 4.51
CA GLY A 77 -3.81 -3.58 4.94
C GLY A 77 -3.65 -4.57 3.80
N ARG A 78 -4.63 -4.63 2.90
CA ARG A 78 -4.55 -5.45 1.69
C ARG A 78 -3.37 -5.03 0.80
N TRP A 79 -3.20 -3.73 0.57
CA TRP A 79 -2.10 -3.23 -0.27
C TRP A 79 -0.74 -3.45 0.37
N LEU A 80 -0.61 -3.23 1.68
CA LEU A 80 0.65 -3.49 2.38
C LEU A 80 1.03 -4.98 2.28
N TYR A 81 0.09 -5.88 2.52
CA TYR A 81 0.33 -7.32 2.38
C TYR A 81 0.81 -7.68 0.96
N GLN A 82 0.11 -7.19 -0.07
CA GLN A 82 0.49 -7.45 -1.46
C GLN A 82 1.86 -6.87 -1.83
N ASN A 83 2.17 -5.66 -1.34
CA ASN A 83 3.41 -4.97 -1.68
C ASN A 83 4.62 -5.50 -0.87
N VAL A 84 4.40 -6.08 0.32
CA VAL A 84 5.42 -6.85 1.04
C VAL A 84 5.66 -8.19 0.34
N ASP A 85 4.61 -8.90 -0.06
CA ASP A 85 4.69 -10.18 -0.77
C ASP A 85 5.37 -10.06 -2.14
N SER A 86 5.11 -8.96 -2.87
CA SER A 86 5.76 -8.67 -4.15
C SER A 86 7.18 -8.12 -4.03
N GLY A 87 7.65 -7.79 -2.82
CA GLY A 87 8.97 -7.20 -2.57
C GLY A 87 9.09 -5.70 -2.91
N GLU A 88 7.97 -5.02 -3.22
CA GLU A 88 7.95 -3.57 -3.44
C GLU A 88 8.22 -2.81 -2.12
N VAL A 89 7.77 -3.33 -0.97
CA VAL A 89 8.14 -2.82 0.36
C VAL A 89 9.40 -3.54 0.85
N LYS A 90 10.54 -2.85 0.77
CA LYS A 90 11.84 -3.41 1.12
C LYS A 90 12.05 -3.48 2.64
N ASN A 91 12.86 -4.45 3.05
CA ASN A 91 13.27 -4.68 4.43
C ASN A 91 12.08 -4.88 5.40
N VAL A 92 11.01 -5.49 4.91
CA VAL A 92 9.83 -5.85 5.71
C VAL A 92 9.43 -7.26 5.30
N ILE A 93 9.11 -8.11 6.27
CA ILE A 93 8.55 -9.43 6.02
C ILE A 93 7.23 -9.58 6.77
N HIS A 94 6.37 -10.44 6.23
CA HIS A 94 5.19 -10.90 6.95
C HIS A 94 5.63 -11.89 8.04
N ASP A 95 5.26 -11.61 9.28
CA ASP A 95 5.66 -12.34 10.50
C ASP A 95 4.43 -12.97 11.18
N GLY A 96 3.52 -13.49 10.36
CA GLY A 96 2.33 -14.22 10.79
C GLY A 96 1.20 -13.32 11.28
N LYS A 97 0.42 -13.82 12.25
CA LYS A 97 -0.74 -13.14 12.84
C LYS A 97 -0.60 -13.01 14.35
N ASP A 98 -1.17 -11.96 14.91
CA ASP A 98 -1.34 -11.84 16.35
C ASP A 98 -2.43 -12.79 16.88
N SER A 99 -2.63 -12.79 18.21
CA SER A 99 -3.64 -13.62 18.89
C SER A 99 -5.09 -13.30 18.50
N VAL A 100 -5.33 -12.18 17.83
CA VAL A 100 -6.64 -11.69 17.39
C VAL A 100 -6.82 -11.84 15.87
N GLY A 101 -5.84 -12.43 15.18
CA GLY A 101 -5.86 -12.67 13.73
C GLY A 101 -5.41 -11.49 12.87
N THR A 102 -4.83 -10.44 13.47
CA THR A 102 -4.26 -9.28 12.75
C THR A 102 -2.93 -9.64 12.11
N GLU A 103 -2.74 -9.23 10.85
CA GLU A 103 -1.47 -9.43 10.14
C GLU A 103 -0.33 -8.68 10.83
N ARG A 104 0.76 -9.39 11.09
CA ARG A 104 1.96 -8.90 11.79
C ARG A 104 3.13 -8.84 10.82
N TYR A 105 3.96 -7.80 10.96
CA TYR A 105 5.10 -7.57 10.09
C TYR A 105 6.36 -7.36 10.92
N LYS A 106 7.51 -7.69 10.35
CA LYS A 106 8.82 -7.45 10.96
C LYS A 106 9.70 -6.65 10.02
N LYS A 107 10.29 -5.57 10.54
CA LYS A 107 11.35 -4.82 9.86
C LYS A 107 12.63 -5.65 9.89
N LEU A 108 13.26 -5.84 8.73
CA LEU A 108 14.57 -6.50 8.59
C LEU A 108 15.69 -5.51 8.87
#